data_AF-A0AAN8FLH4-F1
#
_entry.id   AF-A0AAN8FLH4-F1
#
_cell.length_a   1.000
_cell.length_b   1.000
_cell.length_c   1.000
_cell.angle_alpha   90.00
_cell.angle_beta   90.00
_cell.angle_gamma   90.00
#
_symmetry.space_group_name_H-M   'P 1'
#
loop_
_entity.id
_entity.type
_entity.pdbx_description
1 polymer ?
#
loop_
_entity_poly.entity_id
_entity_poly.type
_entity_poly.pdbx_seq_one_letter_code
_entity_poly.pdbx_strand_id
1 'polypeptide(L)'
;MAEGSGFNFRRKFLFKIKEKVGNVEETQMTPEFNNDMQRYDTYHDSVLKLVDLLEAVNQPDPNVLATGRVECPKDEDPLDKMKRALEAFQEFLPQDKAEKVVKICSILENAAKCKRDYQIKKRACIRHLRRFDSLEYKTLVENREQFNQAKSNMDMAKHDVKQAKTTEQIERRAVLYQQTVEVFDEHCNKLIKLLEELPSIKEAHSKDLNELTRCSREYHLAMAAIFK
;
A
#
# COMPACT_ATOMS: atom_id res chain seq x y z
N MET A 1 13.12 22.54 -34.50
CA MET A 1 12.19 22.73 -33.38
C MET A 1 10.94 21.93 -33.69
N ALA A 2 10.80 20.77 -33.06
CA ALA A 2 9.68 19.85 -33.27
C ALA A 2 9.12 19.47 -31.89
N GLU A 3 8.40 20.40 -31.28
CA GLU A 3 7.65 20.20 -30.04
C GLU A 3 6.23 20.71 -30.29
N GLY A 4 5.26 19.81 -30.41
CA GLY A 4 3.86 20.18 -30.65
C GLY A 4 2.98 19.06 -31.18
N SER A 5 3.56 17.99 -31.73
CA SER A 5 2.78 16.87 -32.32
C SER A 5 2.42 15.76 -31.33
N GLY A 6 3.23 15.52 -30.28
CA GLY A 6 2.96 14.46 -29.30
C GLY A 6 1.80 14.76 -28.34
N PHE A 7 1.57 16.05 -28.06
CA PHE A 7 0.60 16.52 -27.06
C PHE A 7 -0.86 16.41 -27.55
N ASN A 8 -1.15 16.82 -28.79
CA ASN A 8 -2.47 16.69 -29.40
C ASN A 8 -2.86 15.22 -29.71
N PHE A 9 -1.87 14.34 -29.89
CA PHE A 9 -2.12 12.92 -30.18
C PHE A 9 -2.62 12.17 -28.94
N ARG A 10 -2.03 12.41 -27.75
CA ARG A 10 -2.49 11.81 -26.48
C ARG A 10 -3.92 12.23 -26.12
N ARG A 11 -4.30 13.50 -26.34
CA ARG A 11 -5.67 13.99 -26.17
C ARG A 11 -6.70 13.22 -27.01
N LYS A 12 -6.44 13.01 -28.31
CA LYS A 12 -7.37 12.26 -29.19
C LYS A 12 -7.50 10.78 -28.82
N PHE A 13 -6.48 10.20 -28.20
CA PHE A 13 -6.47 8.80 -27.83
C PHE A 13 -7.18 8.52 -26.50
N LEU A 14 -7.40 9.53 -25.65
CA LEU A 14 -7.89 9.36 -24.27
C LEU A 14 -9.38 9.64 -24.06
N PHE A 15 -10.12 10.12 -25.07
CA PHE A 15 -11.52 10.56 -24.86
C PHE A 15 -12.50 10.03 -25.91
N LYS A 16 -13.67 9.61 -25.42
CA LYS A 16 -14.89 9.49 -26.24
C LYS A 16 -15.96 10.39 -25.66
N ILE A 17 -16.39 11.43 -26.37
CA ILE A 17 -17.52 12.25 -25.93
C ILE A 17 -18.79 11.47 -26.26
N LYS A 18 -19.50 10.93 -25.27
CA LYS A 18 -20.92 10.54 -25.36
C LYS A 18 -21.46 10.01 -24.02
N GLU A 19 -22.11 10.88 -23.26
CA GLU A 19 -23.44 10.65 -22.67
C GLU A 19 -23.97 11.97 -22.08
N LYS A 20 -25.28 12.22 -22.21
CA LYS A 20 -25.96 13.38 -21.61
C LYS A 20 -26.47 12.97 -20.23
N VAL A 21 -25.92 13.53 -19.16
CA VAL A 21 -26.55 13.51 -17.84
C VAL A 21 -27.06 14.93 -17.57
N GLY A 22 -28.37 15.14 -17.80
CA GLY A 22 -28.96 16.48 -17.79
C GLY A 22 -28.62 17.31 -19.04
N ASN A 23 -28.43 18.63 -18.86
CA ASN A 23 -28.10 19.57 -19.95
C ASN A 23 -26.59 19.71 -20.24
N VAL A 24 -25.71 19.11 -19.41
CA VAL A 24 -24.25 19.19 -19.54
C VAL A 24 -23.74 17.89 -20.19
N GLU A 25 -22.85 18.01 -21.18
CA GLU A 25 -22.15 16.85 -21.75
C GLU A 25 -20.93 16.54 -20.90
N GLU A 26 -20.86 15.32 -20.36
CA GLU A 26 -19.69 14.87 -19.60
C GLU A 26 -18.61 14.29 -20.52
N THR A 27 -17.35 14.60 -20.20
CA THR A 27 -16.20 13.96 -20.80
C THR A 27 -16.09 12.51 -20.32
N GLN A 28 -15.84 11.53 -21.19
CA GLN A 28 -15.55 10.15 -20.77
C GLN A 28 -14.09 9.81 -21.07
N MET A 29 -13.44 9.18 -20.09
CA MET A 29 -12.09 8.64 -20.25
C MET A 29 -12.11 7.39 -21.11
N THR A 30 -10.96 7.05 -21.69
CA THR A 30 -10.80 5.79 -22.38
C THR A 30 -11.03 4.58 -21.48
N PRO A 31 -11.51 3.46 -22.05
CA PRO A 31 -11.53 2.18 -21.36
C PRO A 31 -10.16 1.80 -20.79
N GLU A 32 -9.06 2.08 -21.50
CA GLU A 32 -7.70 1.80 -21.06
C GLU A 32 -7.36 2.51 -19.75
N PHE A 33 -7.63 3.82 -19.67
CA PHE A 33 -7.40 4.62 -18.46
C PHE A 33 -8.23 4.09 -17.28
N ASN A 34 -9.51 3.82 -17.51
CA ASN A 34 -10.41 3.29 -16.48
C ASN A 34 -9.97 1.91 -15.99
N ASN A 35 -9.50 1.06 -16.90
CA ASN A 35 -8.96 -0.26 -16.58
C ASN A 35 -7.69 -0.17 -15.74
N ASP A 36 -6.78 0.77 -16.06
CA ASP A 36 -5.55 0.96 -15.28
C ASP A 36 -5.84 1.50 -13.89
N MET A 37 -6.82 2.41 -13.74
CA MET A 37 -7.32 2.83 -12.44
C MET A 37 -7.87 1.64 -11.62
N GLN A 38 -8.74 0.83 -12.24
CA GLN A 38 -9.32 -0.34 -11.59
C GLN A 38 -8.27 -1.38 -11.20
N ARG A 39 -7.24 -1.59 -12.03
CA ARG A 39 -6.11 -2.46 -11.73
C ARG A 39 -5.31 -1.97 -10.53
N TYR A 40 -5.16 -0.66 -10.38
CA TYR A 40 -4.50 -0.07 -9.23
C TYR A 40 -5.32 -0.30 -7.96
N ASP A 41 -6.63 -0.01 -7.99
CA ASP A 41 -7.56 -0.25 -6.87
C ASP A 41 -7.58 -1.74 -6.46
N THR A 42 -7.68 -2.65 -7.42
CA THR A 42 -7.65 -4.10 -7.15
C THR A 42 -6.33 -4.56 -6.53
N TYR A 43 -5.22 -3.96 -6.97
CA TYR A 43 -3.91 -4.27 -6.41
C TYR A 43 -3.80 -3.77 -4.97
N HIS A 44 -4.32 -2.57 -4.68
CA HIS A 44 -4.41 -2.03 -3.33
C HIS A 44 -5.16 -2.94 -2.37
N ASP A 45 -6.36 -3.38 -2.73
CA ASP A 45 -7.15 -4.26 -1.87
C ASP A 45 -6.42 -5.58 -1.59
N SER A 46 -5.71 -6.09 -2.60
CA SER A 46 -4.89 -7.30 -2.47
C SER A 46 -3.70 -7.09 -1.52
N VAL A 47 -3.03 -5.94 -1.60
CA VAL A 47 -1.88 -5.59 -0.74
C VAL A 47 -2.33 -5.40 0.71
N LEU A 48 -3.44 -4.70 0.97
CA LEU A 48 -3.97 -4.53 2.32
C LEU A 48 -4.26 -5.87 2.98
N LYS A 49 -5.01 -6.74 2.29
CA LYS A 49 -5.30 -8.08 2.79
C LYS A 49 -4.05 -8.90 3.05
N LEU A 50 -3.05 -8.80 2.16
CA LEU A 50 -1.78 -9.50 2.34
C LEU A 50 -1.03 -8.99 3.57
N VAL A 51 -0.96 -7.67 3.77
CA VAL A 51 -0.32 -7.06 4.95
C VAL A 51 -0.98 -7.54 6.23
N ASP A 52 -2.31 -7.53 6.30
CA ASP A 52 -3.06 -7.99 7.47
C ASP A 52 -2.72 -9.44 7.82
N LEU A 53 -2.71 -10.33 6.82
CA LEU A 53 -2.35 -11.73 7.00
C LEU A 53 -0.90 -11.89 7.47
N LEU A 54 0.03 -11.13 6.89
CA LEU A 54 1.45 -11.20 7.24
C LEU A 54 1.71 -10.67 8.67
N GLU A 55 1.02 -9.61 9.09
CA GLU A 55 1.11 -9.09 10.45
C GLU A 55 0.46 -10.03 11.47
N ALA A 56 -0.71 -10.61 11.17
CA ALA A 56 -1.37 -11.58 12.04
C ALA A 56 -0.53 -12.85 12.27
N VAL A 57 0.15 -13.35 11.23
CA VAL A 57 1.08 -14.48 11.38
C VAL A 57 2.35 -14.06 12.14
N ASN A 58 2.77 -12.80 12.06
CA ASN A 58 3.94 -12.30 12.78
C ASN A 58 3.66 -12.12 14.28
N GLN A 59 2.51 -11.54 14.61
CA GLN A 59 2.05 -11.31 15.96
C GLN A 59 0.56 -11.69 16.06
N PRO A 60 0.25 -12.92 16.52
CA PRO A 60 -1.12 -13.39 16.61
C PRO A 60 -1.97 -12.65 17.64
N ASP A 61 -1.36 -11.96 18.61
CA ASP A 61 -2.10 -11.17 19.60
C ASP A 61 -2.54 -9.82 19.01
N PRO A 62 -3.85 -9.60 18.78
CA PRO A 62 -4.35 -8.35 18.21
C PRO A 62 -4.14 -7.16 19.14
N ASN A 63 -4.05 -7.36 20.46
CA ASN A 63 -3.82 -6.27 21.40
C ASN A 63 -2.41 -5.70 21.26
N VAL A 64 -1.43 -6.56 20.98
CA VAL A 64 -0.05 -6.12 20.71
C VAL A 64 0.02 -5.38 19.38
N LEU A 65 -0.61 -5.92 18.33
CA LEU A 65 -0.67 -5.26 17.02
C LEU A 65 -1.32 -3.87 17.10
N ALA A 66 -2.37 -3.71 17.90
CA ALA A 66 -3.05 -2.43 18.12
C ALA A 66 -2.13 -1.34 18.70
N THR A 67 -1.04 -1.72 19.40
CA THR A 67 -0.03 -0.76 19.89
C THR A 67 0.97 -0.33 18.81
N GLY A 68 0.88 -0.89 17.60
CA GLY A 68 1.84 -0.68 16.51
C GLY A 68 3.16 -1.45 16.70
N ARG A 69 3.25 -2.34 17.68
CA ARG A 69 4.39 -3.24 17.92
C ARG A 69 4.12 -4.63 17.34
N VAL A 70 5.19 -5.39 17.12
CA VAL A 70 5.11 -6.80 16.66
C VAL A 70 5.87 -7.77 17.55
N GLU A 71 6.82 -7.27 18.34
CA GLU A 71 7.53 -8.08 19.32
C GLU A 71 6.55 -8.56 20.39
N CYS A 72 6.63 -9.84 20.74
CA CYS A 72 5.94 -10.33 21.92
C CYS A 72 6.51 -9.60 23.15
N PRO A 73 5.66 -9.04 24.04
CA PRO A 73 6.15 -8.38 25.24
C PRO A 73 7.07 -9.31 26.03
N LYS A 74 8.07 -8.73 26.68
CA LYS A 74 8.97 -9.49 27.53
C LYS A 74 8.14 -10.28 28.55
N ASP A 75 8.51 -11.54 28.74
CA ASP A 75 7.86 -12.46 29.66
C ASP A 75 6.47 -12.95 29.21
N GLU A 76 5.81 -12.30 28.25
CA GLU A 76 4.52 -12.73 27.72
C GLU A 76 4.64 -13.81 26.63
N ASP A 77 5.86 -14.03 26.09
CA ASP A 77 6.10 -15.06 25.09
C ASP A 77 5.81 -16.46 25.67
N PRO A 78 5.14 -17.36 24.92
CA PRO A 78 4.90 -18.73 25.38
C PRO A 78 6.17 -19.47 25.85
N LEU A 79 7.32 -19.21 25.23
CA LEU A 79 8.60 -19.80 25.63
C LEU A 79 9.11 -19.21 26.95
N ASP A 80 8.92 -17.90 27.18
CA ASP A 80 9.23 -17.26 28.46
C ASP A 80 8.30 -17.77 29.58
N LYS A 81 7.00 -17.95 29.28
CA LYS A 81 6.03 -18.54 30.23
C LYS A 81 6.38 -19.98 30.59
N MET A 82 6.77 -20.78 29.60
CA MET A 82 7.21 -22.16 29.81
C MET A 82 8.49 -22.20 30.65
N LYS A 83 9.46 -21.32 30.37
CA LYS A 83 10.67 -21.17 31.19
C LYS A 83 10.31 -20.89 32.65
N ARG A 84 9.48 -19.89 32.93
CA ARG A 84 9.08 -19.54 34.30
C ARG A 84 8.36 -20.68 35.03
N ALA A 85 7.51 -21.42 34.34
CA ALA A 85 6.86 -22.60 34.91
C ALA A 85 7.86 -23.72 35.24
N LEU A 86 8.87 -23.93 34.40
CA LEU A 86 9.92 -24.92 34.64
C LEU A 86 10.84 -24.52 35.80
N GLU A 87 11.18 -23.22 35.91
CA GLU A 87 11.94 -22.69 37.05
C GLU A 87 11.20 -22.93 38.37
N ALA A 88 9.89 -22.67 38.42
CA ALA A 88 9.08 -22.98 39.61
C ALA A 88 8.99 -24.49 39.89
N PHE A 89 8.89 -25.32 38.84
CA PHE A 89 8.84 -26.77 38.99
C PHE A 89 10.16 -27.37 39.51
N GLN A 90 11.29 -26.69 39.26
CA GLN A 90 12.62 -27.14 39.66
C GLN A 90 12.74 -27.38 41.17
N GLU A 91 12.02 -26.62 42.00
CA GLU A 91 12.03 -26.74 43.47
C GLU A 91 11.53 -28.11 43.96
N PHE A 92 10.74 -28.81 43.15
CA PHE A 92 10.15 -30.11 43.48
C PHE A 92 10.97 -31.29 42.95
N LEU A 93 12.12 -31.03 42.32
CA LEU A 93 12.93 -32.05 41.67
C LEU A 93 14.18 -32.43 42.48
N PRO A 94 14.58 -33.71 42.42
CA PRO A 94 15.92 -34.13 42.81
C PRO A 94 17.00 -33.34 42.07
N GLN A 95 18.15 -33.10 42.74
CA GLN A 95 19.22 -32.23 42.24
C GLN A 95 19.77 -32.65 40.87
N ASP A 96 19.85 -33.95 40.57
CA ASP A 96 20.28 -34.51 39.28
C ASP A 96 19.33 -34.19 38.11
N LYS A 97 18.05 -33.94 38.41
CA LYS A 97 17.04 -33.51 37.43
C LYS A 97 16.94 -31.99 37.34
N ALA A 98 17.21 -31.27 38.42
CA ALA A 98 17.21 -29.82 38.45
C ALA A 98 18.21 -29.22 37.44
N GLU A 99 19.42 -29.79 37.31
CA GLU A 99 20.41 -29.34 36.31
C GLU A 99 19.91 -29.45 34.86
N LYS A 100 19.11 -30.48 34.55
CA LYS A 100 18.53 -30.65 33.21
C LYS A 100 17.47 -29.57 32.94
N VAL A 101 16.69 -29.20 33.96
CA VAL A 101 15.71 -28.11 33.85
C VAL A 101 16.39 -26.78 33.58
N VAL A 102 17.48 -26.46 34.27
CA VAL A 102 18.25 -25.23 34.02
C VAL A 102 18.71 -25.13 32.56
N LYS A 103 19.20 -26.24 31.99
CA LYS A 103 19.58 -26.29 30.57
C LYS A 103 18.40 -26.02 29.64
N ILE A 104 17.23 -26.62 29.91
CA ILE A 104 16.00 -26.36 29.13
C ILE A 104 15.58 -24.90 29.25
N CYS A 105 15.61 -24.30 30.44
CA CYS A 105 15.28 -22.89 30.65
C CYS A 105 16.18 -21.96 29.82
N SER A 106 17.48 -22.26 29.74
CA SER A 106 18.41 -21.50 28.90
C SER A 106 18.10 -21.62 27.39
N ILE A 107 17.74 -22.83 26.93
CA ILE A 107 17.30 -23.05 25.54
C ILE A 107 16.04 -22.22 25.23
N LEU A 108 15.05 -22.25 26.12
CA LEU A 108 13.79 -21.51 25.95
C LEU A 108 14.01 -19.99 25.91
N GLU A 109 14.90 -19.46 26.74
CA GLU A 109 15.27 -18.04 26.74
C GLU A 109 15.90 -17.60 25.40
N ASN A 110 16.86 -18.40 24.90
CA ASN A 110 17.49 -18.13 23.60
C ASN A 110 16.48 -18.23 22.45
N ALA A 111 15.57 -19.20 22.51
CA ALA A 111 14.51 -19.36 21.53
C ALA A 111 13.51 -18.18 21.54
N ALA A 112 13.11 -17.70 22.73
CA ALA A 112 12.22 -16.54 22.87
C ALA A 112 12.86 -15.26 22.31
N LYS A 113 14.17 -15.05 22.59
CA LYS A 113 14.93 -13.96 22.01
C LYS A 113 15.01 -14.05 20.48
N CYS A 114 15.35 -15.23 19.95
CA CYS A 114 15.43 -15.47 18.51
C CYS A 114 14.10 -15.17 17.80
N LYS A 115 12.97 -15.57 18.42
CA LYS A 115 11.63 -15.27 17.93
C LYS A 115 11.32 -13.77 17.91
N ARG A 116 11.62 -13.03 18.99
CA ARG A 116 11.43 -11.57 19.03
C ARG A 116 12.22 -10.85 17.94
N ASP A 117 13.50 -11.21 17.79
CA ASP A 117 14.36 -10.63 16.75
C ASP A 117 13.80 -10.93 15.34
N TYR A 118 13.29 -12.14 15.13
CA TYR A 118 12.62 -12.52 13.89
C TYR A 118 11.34 -11.70 13.66
N GLN A 119 10.51 -11.45 14.68
CA GLN A 119 9.29 -10.66 14.52
C GLN A 119 9.58 -9.23 14.03
N ILE A 120 10.63 -8.62 14.57
CA ILE A 120 11.10 -7.29 14.17
C ILE A 120 11.60 -7.30 12.72
N LYS A 121 12.48 -8.26 12.38
CA LYS A 121 13.02 -8.41 11.03
C LYS A 121 11.92 -8.67 10.00
N LYS A 122 11.02 -9.62 10.30
CA LYS A 122 9.87 -9.98 9.45
C LYS A 122 9.04 -8.76 9.09
N ARG A 123 8.74 -7.89 10.07
CA ARG A 123 7.98 -6.66 9.83
C ARG A 123 8.76 -5.65 9.00
N ALA A 124 10.07 -5.56 9.19
CA ALA A 124 10.92 -4.69 8.38
C ALA A 124 11.00 -5.14 6.92
N CYS A 125 11.00 -6.46 6.66
CA CYS A 125 11.01 -7.02 5.31
C CYS A 125 9.81 -6.59 4.47
N ILE A 126 8.65 -6.32 5.08
CA ILE A 126 7.40 -5.96 4.39
C ILE A 126 7.09 -4.47 4.46
N ARG A 127 8.12 -3.63 4.68
CA ARG A 127 7.94 -2.20 4.92
C ARG A 127 7.24 -1.47 3.76
N HIS A 128 7.55 -1.80 2.50
CA HIS A 128 6.95 -1.11 1.37
C HIS A 128 5.47 -1.49 1.24
N LEU A 129 5.17 -2.79 1.34
CA LEU A 129 3.79 -3.30 1.39
C LEU A 129 2.95 -2.57 2.45
N ARG A 130 3.49 -2.40 3.67
CA ARG A 130 2.79 -1.74 4.79
C ARG A 130 2.57 -0.24 4.58
N ARG A 131 3.42 0.42 3.80
CA ARG A 131 3.33 1.87 3.57
C ARG A 131 2.49 2.23 2.36
N PHE A 132 2.25 1.26 1.48
CA PHE A 132 1.58 1.44 0.20
C PHE A 132 0.28 2.23 0.27
N ASP A 133 -0.61 1.88 1.19
CA ASP A 133 -1.88 2.57 1.40
C ASP A 133 -1.66 4.05 1.78
N SER A 134 -0.87 4.29 2.82
CA SER A 134 -0.65 5.62 3.39
C SER A 134 0.19 6.57 2.53
N LEU A 135 0.92 6.05 1.54
CA LEU A 135 1.84 6.83 0.70
C LEU A 135 1.38 6.84 -0.76
N GLU A 136 1.68 5.78 -1.52
CA GLU A 136 1.46 5.74 -2.97
C GLU A 136 -0.04 5.74 -3.31
N TYR A 137 -0.85 4.92 -2.62
CA TYR A 137 -2.29 4.86 -2.89
C TYR A 137 -3.00 6.15 -2.46
N LYS A 138 -2.69 6.68 -1.27
CA LYS A 138 -3.19 7.98 -0.83
C LYS A 138 -2.89 9.09 -1.85
N THR A 139 -1.66 9.14 -2.37
CA THR A 139 -1.26 10.12 -3.40
C THR A 139 -2.07 9.95 -4.68
N LEU A 140 -2.35 8.71 -5.11
CA LEU A 140 -3.21 8.42 -6.26
C LEU A 140 -4.64 8.93 -6.03
N VAL A 141 -5.23 8.65 -4.87
CA VAL A 141 -6.60 9.07 -4.52
C VAL A 141 -6.71 10.60 -4.52
N GLU A 142 -5.79 11.31 -3.88
CA GLU A 142 -5.79 12.78 -3.85
C GLU A 142 -5.69 13.38 -5.27
N ASN A 143 -4.83 12.82 -6.14
CA ASN A 143 -4.71 13.28 -7.53
C ASN A 143 -5.93 12.90 -8.37
N ARG A 144 -6.58 11.76 -8.10
CA ARG A 144 -7.83 11.34 -8.74
C ARG A 144 -8.98 12.30 -8.41
N GLU A 145 -9.07 12.76 -7.16
CA GLU A 145 -10.05 13.77 -6.75
C GLU A 145 -9.84 15.10 -7.48
N GLN A 146 -8.60 15.61 -7.52
CA GLN A 146 -8.27 16.84 -8.24
C GLN A 146 -8.56 16.73 -9.75
N PHE A 147 -8.24 15.58 -10.34
CA PHE A 147 -8.55 15.27 -11.73
C PHE A 147 -10.07 15.30 -11.99
N ASN A 148 -10.87 14.66 -11.13
CA ASN A 148 -12.33 14.66 -11.27
C ASN A 148 -12.93 16.07 -11.13
N GLN A 149 -12.40 16.89 -10.22
CA GLN A 149 -12.82 18.28 -10.08
C GLN A 149 -12.46 19.10 -11.32
N ALA A 150 -11.24 18.97 -11.84
CA ALA A 150 -10.81 19.66 -13.05
C ALA A 150 -11.65 19.25 -14.27
N LYS A 151 -11.98 17.97 -14.38
CA LYS A 151 -12.87 17.42 -15.42
C LYS A 151 -14.26 18.06 -15.34
N SER A 152 -14.87 18.10 -14.15
CA SER A 152 -16.19 18.70 -13.94
C SER A 152 -16.20 20.20 -14.29
N ASN A 153 -15.18 20.94 -13.85
CA ASN A 153 -15.03 22.37 -14.18
C ASN A 153 -14.90 22.61 -15.69
N MET A 154 -14.13 21.77 -16.39
CA MET A 154 -13.98 21.83 -17.84
C MET A 154 -15.32 21.56 -18.57
N ASP A 155 -16.05 20.53 -18.16
CA ASP A 155 -17.35 20.18 -18.75
C ASP A 155 -18.39 21.30 -18.53
N MET A 156 -18.37 21.94 -17.36
CA MET A 156 -19.20 23.13 -17.08
C MET A 156 -18.81 24.32 -17.97
N ALA A 157 -17.52 24.65 -18.07
CA ALA A 157 -17.06 25.76 -18.90
C ALA A 157 -17.40 25.53 -20.39
N LYS A 158 -17.28 24.28 -20.87
CA LYS A 158 -17.71 23.87 -22.22
C LYS A 158 -19.20 24.12 -22.44
N HIS A 159 -20.03 23.77 -21.45
CA HIS A 159 -21.46 24.01 -21.51
C HIS A 159 -21.77 25.52 -21.56
N ASP A 160 -21.10 26.34 -20.76
CA ASP A 160 -21.31 27.79 -20.74
C ASP A 160 -20.96 28.46 -22.08
N VAL A 161 -19.91 27.99 -22.76
CA VAL A 161 -19.59 28.45 -24.13
C VAL A 161 -20.75 28.13 -25.08
N LYS A 162 -21.33 26.93 -25.00
CA LYS A 162 -22.46 26.53 -25.86
C LYS A 162 -23.75 27.32 -25.58
N GLN A 163 -23.95 27.78 -24.34
CA GLN A 163 -25.14 28.57 -23.96
C GLN A 163 -25.00 30.07 -24.25
N ALA A 164 -23.83 30.54 -24.68
CA ALA A 164 -23.60 31.95 -24.98
C ALA A 164 -24.39 32.41 -26.22
N LYS A 165 -25.01 33.60 -26.16
CA LYS A 165 -25.90 34.10 -27.23
C LYS A 165 -25.29 35.21 -28.08
N THR A 166 -24.19 35.81 -27.62
CA THR A 166 -23.52 36.92 -28.29
C THR A 166 -22.05 36.60 -28.52
N THR A 167 -21.45 37.12 -29.58
CA THR A 167 -20.03 36.92 -29.91
C THR A 167 -19.09 37.30 -28.76
N GLU A 168 -19.32 38.43 -28.10
CA GLU A 168 -18.51 38.88 -26.95
C GLU A 168 -18.57 37.90 -25.76
N GLN A 169 -19.75 37.34 -25.47
CA GLN A 169 -19.89 36.29 -24.45
C GLN A 169 -19.19 34.99 -24.84
N ILE A 170 -19.22 34.61 -26.12
CA ILE A 170 -18.53 33.43 -26.63
C ILE A 170 -17.02 33.60 -26.44
N GLU A 171 -16.45 34.73 -26.85
CA GLU A 171 -15.01 35.00 -26.73
C GLU A 171 -14.54 34.96 -25.27
N ARG A 172 -15.24 35.66 -24.37
CA ARG A 172 -14.89 35.66 -22.94
C ARG A 172 -14.98 34.26 -22.31
N ARG A 173 -16.02 33.49 -22.62
CA ARG A 173 -16.20 32.12 -22.09
C ARG A 173 -15.25 31.11 -22.72
N ALA A 174 -14.87 31.29 -23.99
CA ALA A 174 -13.91 30.44 -24.67
C ALA A 174 -12.51 30.53 -24.03
N VAL A 175 -12.11 31.73 -23.60
CA VAL A 175 -10.87 31.92 -22.83
C VAL A 175 -10.90 31.12 -21.52
N LEU A 176 -12.00 31.20 -20.76
CA LEU A 176 -12.16 30.45 -19.51
C LEU A 176 -12.17 28.93 -19.76
N TYR A 177 -12.87 28.47 -20.79
CA TYR A 177 -12.85 27.06 -21.19
C TYR A 177 -11.43 26.58 -21.51
N GLN A 178 -10.68 27.35 -22.29
CA GLN A 178 -9.29 27.02 -22.62
C GLN A 178 -8.41 26.90 -21.37
N GLN A 179 -8.57 27.80 -20.38
CA GLN A 179 -7.87 27.70 -19.10
C GLN A 179 -8.23 26.42 -18.33
N THR A 180 -9.53 26.08 -18.23
CA THR A 180 -9.96 24.84 -17.54
C THR A 180 -9.47 23.57 -18.24
N VAL A 181 -9.34 23.62 -19.56
CA VAL A 181 -8.81 22.54 -20.40
C VAL A 181 -7.31 22.31 -20.12
N GLU A 182 -6.53 23.37 -19.91
CA GLU A 182 -5.11 23.26 -19.54
C GLU A 182 -4.93 22.65 -18.15
N VAL A 183 -5.73 23.10 -17.17
CA VAL A 183 -5.73 22.54 -15.81
C VAL A 183 -6.13 21.05 -15.82
N PHE A 184 -7.17 20.70 -16.58
CA PHE A 184 -7.60 19.32 -16.75
C PHE A 184 -6.48 18.44 -17.32
N ASP A 185 -5.79 18.89 -18.37
CA ASP A 185 -4.67 18.16 -18.96
C ASP A 185 -3.51 17.98 -17.97
N GLU A 186 -3.22 19.01 -17.16
CA GLU A 186 -2.17 18.92 -16.14
C GLU A 186 -2.47 17.80 -15.14
N HIS A 187 -3.68 17.77 -14.57
CA HIS A 187 -4.08 16.73 -13.62
C HIS A 187 -4.18 15.35 -14.28
N CYS A 188 -4.67 15.27 -15.52
CA CYS A 188 -4.72 14.03 -16.28
C CYS A 188 -3.31 13.43 -16.47
N ASN A 189 -2.34 14.26 -16.88
CA ASN A 189 -0.96 13.82 -17.06
C ASN A 189 -0.30 13.40 -15.74
N LYS A 190 -0.57 14.10 -14.63
CA LYS A 190 -0.09 13.68 -13.30
C LYS A 190 -0.63 12.30 -12.93
N LEU A 191 -1.92 12.09 -13.13
CA LEU A 191 -2.58 10.84 -12.79
C LEU A 191 -2.09 9.67 -13.64
N ILE A 192 -1.89 9.87 -14.96
CA ILE A 192 -1.31 8.86 -15.85
C ILE A 192 0.08 8.44 -15.37
N LYS A 193 0.95 9.39 -14.98
CA LYS A 193 2.28 9.07 -14.45
C LYS A 193 2.22 8.20 -13.20
N LEU A 194 1.29 8.50 -12.28
CA LEU A 194 1.10 7.68 -11.07
C LEU A 194 0.65 6.25 -11.41
N LEU A 195 -0.22 6.08 -12.42
CA LEU A 195 -0.63 4.75 -12.89
C LEU A 195 0.56 3.99 -13.52
N GLU A 196 1.41 4.68 -14.26
CA GLU A 196 2.64 4.13 -14.87
C GLU A 196 3.69 3.67 -13.84
N GLU A 197 3.61 4.15 -12.59
CA GLU A 197 4.52 3.74 -11.50
C GLU A 197 4.18 2.36 -10.90
N LEU A 198 2.95 1.85 -11.11
CA LEU A 198 2.46 0.60 -10.52
C LEU A 198 3.40 -0.62 -10.74
N PRO A 199 4.02 -0.83 -11.92
CA PRO A 199 4.98 -1.92 -12.11
C PRO A 199 6.21 -1.83 -11.21
N SER A 200 6.74 -0.61 -10.99
CA SER A 200 7.90 -0.38 -10.10
C SER A 200 7.55 -0.68 -8.65
N ILE A 201 6.36 -0.24 -8.22
CA ILE A 201 5.82 -0.54 -6.89
C ILE A 201 5.68 -2.06 -6.68
N LYS A 202 5.13 -2.77 -7.69
CA LYS A 202 5.04 -4.24 -7.67
C LYS A 202 6.41 -4.92 -7.56
N GLU A 203 7.43 -4.39 -8.22
CA GLU A 203 8.79 -4.91 -8.12
C GLU A 203 9.36 -4.74 -6.70
N ALA A 204 9.17 -3.58 -6.08
CA ALA A 204 9.58 -3.34 -4.70
C ALA A 204 8.87 -4.30 -3.73
N HIS A 205 7.57 -4.49 -3.90
CA HIS A 205 6.79 -5.44 -3.08
C HIS A 205 7.24 -6.89 -3.29
N SER A 206 7.60 -7.28 -4.51
CA SER A 206 8.16 -8.60 -4.79
C SER A 206 9.51 -8.82 -4.08
N LYS A 207 10.37 -7.80 -4.05
CA LYS A 207 11.64 -7.84 -3.30
C LYS A 207 11.41 -8.01 -1.79
N ASP A 208 10.44 -7.29 -1.23
CA ASP A 208 10.01 -7.43 0.17
C ASP A 208 9.60 -8.89 0.50
N LEU A 209 8.83 -9.54 -0.38
CA LEU A 209 8.39 -10.93 -0.18
C LEU A 209 9.52 -11.96 -0.32
N ASN A 210 10.45 -11.73 -1.23
CA ASN A 210 11.64 -12.58 -1.36
C ASN A 210 12.51 -12.49 -0.10
N GLU A 211 12.71 -11.26 0.39
CA GLU A 211 13.47 -11.00 1.61
C GLU A 211 12.79 -11.58 2.86
N LEU A 212 11.46 -11.48 2.94
CA LEU A 212 10.65 -12.13 3.95
C LEU A 212 10.88 -13.66 3.98
N THR A 213 10.88 -14.29 2.80
CA THR A 213 11.07 -15.75 2.68
C THR A 213 12.48 -16.16 3.15
N ARG A 214 13.49 -15.38 2.76
CA ARG A 214 14.88 -15.58 3.22
C ARG A 214 14.99 -15.44 4.74
N CYS A 215 14.43 -14.37 5.30
CA CYS A 215 14.41 -14.12 6.73
C CYS A 215 13.71 -15.25 7.50
N SER A 216 12.59 -15.76 6.98
CA SER A 216 11.86 -16.90 7.57
C SER A 216 12.72 -18.16 7.60
N ARG A 217 13.42 -18.47 6.51
CA ARG A 217 14.33 -19.63 6.45
C ARG A 217 15.45 -19.50 7.49
N GLU A 218 16.07 -18.34 7.58
CA GLU A 218 17.15 -18.08 8.55
C GLU A 218 16.67 -18.23 9.99
N TYR A 219 15.48 -17.75 10.32
CA TYR A 219 14.85 -17.95 11.61
C TYR A 219 14.66 -19.43 11.94
N HIS A 220 14.08 -20.21 11.03
CA HIS A 220 13.85 -21.64 11.28
C HIS A 220 15.15 -22.43 11.44
N LEU A 221 16.20 -22.08 10.69
CA LEU A 221 17.53 -22.67 10.86
C LEU A 221 18.16 -22.30 12.22
N ALA A 222 18.04 -21.04 12.63
CA ALA A 222 18.54 -20.57 13.93
C ALA A 222 17.79 -21.25 15.08
N MET A 223 16.47 -21.35 15.00
CA MET A 223 15.65 -22.07 15.98
C MET A 223 16.02 -23.55 16.04
N ALA A 224 16.18 -24.22 14.89
CA ALA A 224 16.61 -25.62 14.88
C ALA A 224 17.98 -25.81 15.53
N ALA A 225 18.91 -24.86 15.38
CA ALA A 225 20.22 -24.93 16.04
C ALA A 225 20.14 -24.73 17.57
N ILE A 226 19.17 -23.95 18.06
CA ILE A 226 18.95 -23.73 19.50
C ILE A 226 18.43 -25.01 20.20
N PHE A 227 17.63 -25.82 19.50
CA PHE A 227 17.03 -27.04 20.05
C PHE A 227 17.81 -28.33 19.77
N LYS A 228 18.99 -28.24 19.15
CA LYS A 228 19.92 -29.38 18.98
C LYS A 228 20.75 -29.59 20.24
#